data_AF-A0A1I1CAB5-F1
#
_entry.id   AF-A0A1I1CAB5-F1
#
_cell.length_a   1.000
_cell.length_b   1.000
_cell.length_c   1.000
_cell.angle_alpha   90.00
_cell.angle_beta   90.00
_cell.angle_gamma   90.00
#
_symmetry.space_group_name_H-M   'P 1'
#
loop_
_entity.id
_entity.type
_entity.pdbx_description
1 polymer ?
#
loop_
_entity_poly.entity_id
_entity_poly.type
_entity_poly.pdbx_seq_one_letter_code
_entity_poly.pdbx_strand_id
1 'polypeptide(L)'
;MASFRKRVGGWRAEIAIHGTRESKTFSTKAEAAAWASARETEIRRGADSGIVIGKSCGDAFDRYLEEVSIHKRGERWERLRLNAIGEVLIGGQAIKDSKLARVTPELLGAWRDQRMTGESKVSGATVNRELNLLSHVLTTARKEWKWLADSPTSDVRRPKPAAARERIPTDDEVEHLCNALGFADEPVTTKSQAVAVAYLFAIETAMRAQGFAYATGVLQQER
;
A
#
# COMPACT_ATOMS: atom_id res chain seq x y z
N MET A 1 37.49 7.84 0.92
CA MET A 1 38.53 7.78 1.98
C MET A 1 37.93 8.35 3.25
N ALA A 2 37.90 7.55 4.32
CA ALA A 2 37.38 7.99 5.62
C ALA A 2 38.36 8.93 6.32
N SER A 3 37.85 9.99 6.97
CA SER A 3 38.64 10.86 7.83
C SER A 3 38.28 10.61 9.30
N PHE A 4 39.28 10.60 10.17
CA PHE A 4 39.10 10.35 11.60
C PHE A 4 39.55 11.57 12.38
N ARG A 5 38.67 12.12 13.22
CA ARG A 5 38.99 13.23 14.12
C ARG A 5 38.83 12.82 15.57
N LYS A 6 39.86 13.06 16.37
CA LYS A 6 39.79 12.90 17.83
C LYS A 6 38.97 14.05 18.42
N ARG A 7 38.00 13.75 19.28
CA ARG A 7 37.20 14.74 20.03
C ARG A 7 37.22 14.39 21.51
N VAL A 8 36.84 15.36 22.35
CA VAL A 8 36.60 15.11 23.79
C VAL A 8 35.48 14.08 23.89
N GLY A 9 35.77 12.90 24.44
CA GLY A 9 34.82 11.79 24.54
C GLY A 9 34.87 10.73 23.43
N GLY A 10 35.83 10.78 22.49
CA GLY A 10 36.04 9.67 21.55
C GLY A 10 36.63 10.03 20.19
N TRP A 11 36.35 9.18 19.21
CA TRP A 11 36.80 9.26 17.82
C TRP A 11 35.61 9.44 16.88
N ARG A 12 35.60 10.53 16.10
CA ARG A 12 34.61 10.75 15.04
C ARG A 12 35.16 10.23 13.71
N ALA A 13 34.44 9.31 13.08
CA ALA A 13 34.65 8.92 11.69
C ALA A 13 33.74 9.74 10.78
N GLU A 14 34.29 10.26 9.68
CA GLU A 14 33.57 10.96 8.63
C GLU A 14 33.88 10.27 7.29
N ILE A 15 32.85 9.82 6.58
CA ILE A 15 32.97 9.20 5.26
C ILE A 15 32.28 10.06 4.21
N ALA A 16 32.91 10.20 3.04
CA ALA A 16 32.36 10.90 1.89
C ALA A 16 32.63 10.05 0.65
N ILE A 17 31.61 9.37 0.15
CA ILE A 17 31.72 8.41 -0.96
C ILE A 17 30.47 8.55 -1.85
N HIS A 18 30.68 8.70 -3.17
CA HIS A 18 29.60 8.85 -4.16
C HIS A 18 28.51 9.86 -3.76
N GLY A 19 28.90 11.05 -3.29
CA GLY A 19 27.98 12.12 -2.89
C GLY A 19 27.28 11.94 -1.54
N THR A 20 27.37 10.76 -0.92
CA THR A 20 26.82 10.50 0.42
C THR A 20 27.87 10.85 1.48
N ARG A 21 27.51 11.72 2.43
CA ARG A 21 28.34 12.09 3.58
C ARG A 21 27.70 11.58 4.86
N GLU A 22 28.39 10.71 5.58
CA GLU A 22 27.96 10.21 6.88
C GLU A 22 29.07 10.42 7.91
N SER A 23 28.67 10.66 9.16
CA SER A 23 29.61 10.76 10.27
C SER A 23 29.06 10.14 11.53
N LYS A 24 29.91 9.44 12.29
CA LYS A 24 29.53 8.80 13.55
C LYS A 24 30.70 8.86 14.54
N THR A 25 30.39 8.93 15.83
CA THR A 25 31.37 9.01 16.91
C THR A 25 31.42 7.70 17.69
N PHE A 26 32.61 7.25 18.05
CA PHE A 26 32.92 6.00 18.72
C PHE A 26 33.86 6.22 19.89
N SER A 27 33.93 5.24 20.80
CA SER A 27 34.81 5.33 21.96
C SER A 27 36.29 5.13 21.57
N THR A 28 36.55 4.23 20.62
CA THR A 28 37.91 3.90 20.16
C THR A 28 38.13 4.21 18.68
N LYS A 29 39.40 4.42 18.30
CA LYS A 29 39.81 4.60 16.89
C LYS A 29 39.54 3.34 16.07
N ALA A 30 39.71 2.17 16.69
CA ALA A 30 39.51 0.87 16.04
C ALA A 30 38.05 0.66 15.66
N GLU A 31 37.10 0.95 16.57
CA GLU A 31 35.66 0.93 16.27
C GLU A 31 35.29 1.92 15.17
N ALA A 32 35.84 3.14 15.23
CA ALA A 32 35.62 4.15 14.22
C ALA A 32 36.09 3.69 12.83
N ALA A 33 37.27 3.06 12.76
CA ALA A 33 37.84 2.53 11.52
C ALA A 33 37.06 1.32 11.00
N ALA A 34 36.65 0.39 11.87
CA ALA A 34 35.86 -0.77 11.50
C ALA A 34 34.49 -0.35 10.94
N TRP A 35 33.80 0.60 11.59
CA TRP A 35 32.55 1.16 11.08
C TRP A 35 32.74 1.86 9.73
N ALA A 36 33.78 2.69 9.60
CA ALA A 36 34.05 3.42 8.37
C ALA A 36 34.34 2.46 7.20
N SER A 37 35.12 1.40 7.44
CA SER A 37 35.44 0.39 6.43
C SER A 37 34.21 -0.42 6.04
N ALA A 38 33.42 -0.92 7.01
CA ALA A 38 32.19 -1.66 6.73
C ALA A 38 31.21 -0.81 5.91
N ARG A 39 31.03 0.46 6.29
CA ARG A 39 30.14 1.38 5.60
C ARG A 39 30.65 1.80 4.23
N GLU A 40 31.96 1.96 4.06
CA GLU A 40 32.60 2.21 2.76
C GLU A 40 32.43 1.01 1.81
N THR A 41 32.58 -0.22 2.30
CA THR A 41 32.29 -1.44 1.53
C THR A 41 30.81 -1.54 1.16
N GLU A 42 29.91 -1.19 2.07
CA GLU A 42 28.46 -1.21 1.84
C GLU A 42 28.04 -0.17 0.80
N ILE A 43 28.57 1.06 0.89
CA ILE A 43 28.34 2.12 -0.10
C ILE A 43 28.95 1.77 -1.46
N ARG A 44 30.15 1.19 -1.49
CA ARG A 44 30.77 0.73 -2.76
C ARG A 44 30.01 -0.43 -3.38
N ARG A 45 29.61 -1.45 -2.61
CA ARG A 45 28.75 -2.53 -3.09
C ARG A 45 27.41 -2.00 -3.61
N GLY A 46 26.84 -1.00 -2.92
CA GLY A 46 25.65 -0.29 -3.39
C GLY A 46 25.87 0.48 -4.70
N ALA A 47 27.01 1.16 -4.83
CA ALA A 47 27.37 1.90 -6.04
C ALA A 47 27.66 0.97 -7.24
N ASP A 48 28.34 -0.15 -7.03
CA ASP A 48 28.63 -1.16 -8.06
C ASP A 48 27.39 -1.97 -8.46
N SER A 49 26.37 -2.04 -7.60
CA SER A 49 25.10 -2.71 -7.89
C SER A 49 24.18 -1.92 -8.84
N GLY A 50 24.54 -0.68 -9.19
CA GLY A 50 23.69 0.21 -9.99
C GLY A 50 22.45 0.70 -9.26
N ILE A 51 22.40 0.59 -7.92
CA ILE A 51 21.25 1.00 -7.12
C ILE A 51 21.22 2.52 -6.94
N VAL A 52 20.09 3.14 -7.30
CA VAL A 52 19.89 4.59 -7.11
C VAL A 52 19.53 4.87 -5.64
N ILE A 53 20.45 5.51 -4.93
CA ILE A 53 20.30 5.87 -3.52
C ILE A 53 19.54 7.20 -3.38
N GLY A 54 18.83 7.36 -2.27
CA GLY A 54 18.28 8.65 -1.84
C GLY A 54 16.80 8.86 -2.18
N LYS A 55 16.14 7.91 -2.84
CA LYS A 55 14.71 7.93 -3.13
C LYS A 55 13.85 7.63 -1.89
N SER A 56 12.70 8.30 -1.79
CA SER A 56 11.71 8.09 -0.74
C SER A 56 10.63 7.09 -1.17
N CYS A 57 9.81 6.64 -0.21
CA CYS A 57 8.59 5.88 -0.53
C CYS A 57 7.63 6.71 -1.39
N GLY A 58 7.51 8.01 -1.13
CA GLY A 58 6.69 8.94 -1.91
C GLY A 58 7.12 8.96 -3.37
N ASP A 59 8.43 9.09 -3.64
CA ASP A 59 8.98 9.03 -5.00
C ASP A 59 8.59 7.72 -5.70
N ALA A 60 8.57 6.61 -4.96
CA ALA A 60 8.19 5.31 -5.51
C ALA A 60 6.67 5.22 -5.77
N PHE A 61 5.85 5.81 -4.90
CA PHE A 61 4.39 5.84 -5.07
C PHE A 61 4.00 6.68 -6.28
N ASP A 62 4.56 7.88 -6.42
CA ASP A 62 4.28 8.80 -7.51
C ASP A 62 4.68 8.17 -8.85
N ARG A 63 5.90 7.66 -8.94
CA ARG A 63 6.37 6.97 -10.15
C ARG A 63 5.55 5.72 -10.48
N TYR A 64 5.13 4.96 -9.47
CA TYR A 64 4.28 3.79 -9.69
C TYR A 64 2.90 4.18 -10.24
N LEU A 65 2.36 5.31 -9.81
CA LEU A 65 1.10 5.82 -10.33
C LEU A 65 1.22 6.25 -11.78
N GLU A 66 2.32 6.92 -12.13
CA GLU A 66 2.59 7.44 -13.47
C GLU A 66 2.95 6.34 -14.49
N GLU A 67 3.74 5.34 -14.10
CA GLU A 67 4.27 4.34 -15.04
C GLU A 67 3.45 3.04 -15.05
N VAL A 68 2.87 2.62 -13.92
CA VAL A 68 2.26 1.29 -13.78
C VAL A 68 0.75 1.38 -13.59
N SER A 69 0.30 2.24 -12.68
CA SER A 69 -1.12 2.29 -12.30
C SER A 69 -1.98 2.90 -13.39
N ILE A 70 -1.44 3.83 -14.19
CA ILE A 70 -2.14 4.51 -15.30
C ILE A 70 -2.73 3.52 -16.32
N HIS A 71 -2.10 2.36 -16.50
CA HIS A 71 -2.54 1.33 -17.43
C HIS A 71 -3.56 0.35 -16.83
N LYS A 72 -3.92 0.50 -15.55
CA LYS A 72 -4.84 -0.38 -14.84
C LYS A 72 -6.23 0.23 -14.78
N ARG A 73 -7.26 -0.61 -14.95
CA ARG A 73 -8.68 -0.25 -14.73
C ARG A 73 -8.95 0.31 -13.32
N GLY A 74 -8.11 -0.03 -12.35
CA GLY A 74 -8.21 0.40 -10.95
C GLY A 74 -7.35 1.60 -10.56
N GLU A 75 -6.77 2.34 -11.51
CA GLU A 75 -5.86 3.48 -11.28
C GLU A 75 -6.33 4.41 -10.14
N ARG A 76 -7.56 4.91 -10.25
CA ARG A 76 -8.14 5.85 -9.29
C ARG A 76 -8.10 5.30 -7.86
N TRP A 77 -8.39 4.02 -7.70
CA TRP A 77 -8.40 3.36 -6.39
C TRP A 77 -6.99 3.09 -5.86
N GLU A 78 -6.03 2.79 -6.74
CA GLU A 78 -4.63 2.66 -6.35
C GLU A 78 -4.05 4.01 -5.90
N ARG A 79 -4.37 5.11 -6.61
CA ARG A 79 -3.98 6.48 -6.23
C ARG A 79 -4.49 6.86 -4.85
N LEU A 80 -5.79 6.72 -4.61
CA LEU A 80 -6.39 7.00 -3.31
C LEU A 80 -5.73 6.17 -2.20
N ARG A 81 -5.42 4.91 -2.50
CA ARG A 81 -4.81 4.01 -1.52
C ARG A 81 -3.35 4.36 -1.24
N LEU A 82 -2.53 4.64 -2.26
CA LEU A 82 -1.14 5.05 -2.06
C LEU A 82 -1.02 6.37 -1.31
N ASN A 83 -1.89 7.33 -1.60
CA ASN A 83 -1.98 8.56 -0.83
C ASN A 83 -2.32 8.27 0.64
N ALA A 84 -3.37 7.47 0.89
CA ALA A 84 -3.78 7.11 2.25
C ALA A 84 -2.68 6.32 3.00
N ILE A 85 -1.96 5.43 2.33
CA ILE A 85 -0.80 4.72 2.88
C ILE A 85 0.28 5.73 3.26
N GLY A 86 0.61 6.64 2.35
CA GLY A 86 1.70 7.61 2.44
C GLY A 86 1.60 8.56 3.62
N GLU A 87 0.38 8.98 3.99
CA GLU A 87 0.13 9.91 5.10
C GLU A 87 0.23 9.27 6.50
N VAL A 88 0.37 7.94 6.59
CA VAL A 88 0.41 7.26 7.89
C VAL A 88 1.71 7.61 8.60
N LEU A 89 1.58 8.21 9.78
CA LEU A 89 2.69 8.60 10.63
C LEU A 89 3.18 7.43 11.47
N ILE A 90 4.48 7.15 11.41
CA ILE A 90 5.18 6.17 12.25
C ILE A 90 6.33 6.89 12.94
N GLY A 91 6.30 6.94 14.28
CA GLY A 91 7.28 7.70 15.05
C GLY A 91 7.29 9.20 14.72
N GLY A 92 6.16 9.76 14.29
CA GLY A 92 6.03 11.18 13.91
C GLY A 92 6.45 11.51 12.47
N GLN A 93 6.88 10.53 11.68
CA GLN A 93 7.24 10.70 10.27
C GLN A 93 6.25 9.96 9.36
N ALA A 94 5.78 10.61 8.30
CA ALA A 94 4.92 9.96 7.31
C ALA A 94 5.72 8.91 6.52
N ILE A 95 5.09 7.77 6.21
CA ILE A 95 5.79 6.69 5.50
C ILE A 95 6.25 7.12 4.11
N LYS A 96 5.53 8.02 3.42
CA LYS A 96 5.95 8.60 2.13
C LYS A 96 7.30 9.33 2.23
N ASP A 97 7.61 9.95 3.36
CA ASP A 97 8.85 10.71 3.56
C ASP A 97 10.02 9.80 3.95
N SER A 98 9.75 8.54 4.28
CA SER A 98 10.78 7.58 4.65
C SER A 98 11.62 7.24 3.43
N LYS A 99 12.95 7.23 3.60
CA LYS A 99 13.87 6.78 2.54
C LYS A 99 13.68 5.29 2.32
N LEU A 100 13.64 4.86 1.06
CA LEU A 100 13.46 3.43 0.71
C LEU A 100 14.51 2.54 1.37
N ALA A 101 15.76 3.01 1.46
CA ALA A 101 16.84 2.30 2.14
C ALA A 101 16.63 2.08 3.65
N ARG A 102 15.69 2.80 4.28
CA ARG A 102 15.32 2.66 5.70
C ARG A 102 14.00 1.92 5.89
N VAL A 103 13.34 1.50 4.81
CA VAL A 103 12.10 0.73 4.91
C VAL A 103 12.46 -0.71 5.26
N THR A 104 12.19 -1.08 6.51
CA THR A 104 12.42 -2.43 7.03
C THR A 104 11.07 -3.16 7.22
N PRO A 105 11.09 -4.50 7.34
CA PRO A 105 9.90 -5.26 7.74
C PRO A 105 9.32 -4.78 9.08
N GLU A 106 10.16 -4.31 10.00
CA GLU A 106 9.75 -3.73 11.28
C GLU A 106 8.96 -2.43 11.09
N LEU A 107 9.45 -1.51 10.25
CA LEU A 107 8.74 -0.27 9.92
C LEU A 107 7.36 -0.56 9.29
N LEU A 108 7.31 -1.52 8.36
CA LEU A 108 6.06 -1.95 7.73
C LEU A 108 5.12 -2.67 8.70
N GLY A 109 5.67 -3.38 9.69
CA GLY A 109 4.91 -3.97 10.79
C GLY A 109 4.28 -2.89 11.68
N ALA A 110 5.04 -1.87 12.06
CA ALA A 110 4.51 -0.73 12.80
C ALA A 110 3.45 0.02 11.99
N TRP A 111 3.66 0.20 10.69
CA TRP A 111 2.68 0.78 9.78
C TRP A 111 1.37 -0.04 9.74
N ARG A 112 1.47 -1.37 9.64
CA ARG A 112 0.32 -2.27 9.68
C ARG A 112 -0.45 -2.10 10.99
N ASP A 113 0.25 -2.08 12.12
CA ASP A 113 -0.38 -1.98 13.44
C ASP A 113 -1.06 -0.61 13.61
N GLN A 114 -0.43 0.47 13.17
CA GLN A 114 -1.04 1.81 13.14
C GLN A 114 -2.31 1.85 12.29
N ARG A 115 -2.37 1.14 11.16
CA ARG A 115 -3.59 1.03 10.34
C ARG A 115 -4.69 0.19 10.99
N MET A 116 -4.34 -0.69 11.92
CA MET A 116 -5.31 -1.57 12.59
C MET A 116 -5.82 -1.01 13.92
N THR A 117 -5.03 -0.19 14.62
CA THR A 117 -5.37 0.31 15.96
C THR A 117 -5.35 1.84 16.08
N GLY A 118 -4.74 2.56 15.13
CA GLY A 118 -4.61 4.01 15.18
C GLY A 118 -5.86 4.77 14.74
N GLU A 119 -5.73 6.10 14.62
CA GLU A 119 -6.81 7.02 14.27
C GLU A 119 -7.44 6.71 12.90
N SER A 120 -6.62 6.23 11.95
CA SER A 120 -7.07 5.85 10.61
C SER A 120 -7.39 4.35 10.52
N LYS A 121 -8.00 3.78 11.56
CA LYS A 121 -8.30 2.35 11.65
C LYS A 121 -9.11 1.84 10.46
N VAL A 122 -8.62 0.76 9.85
CA VAL A 122 -9.31 0.06 8.77
C VAL A 122 -9.41 -1.44 9.04
N SER A 123 -10.26 -2.12 8.26
CA SER A 123 -10.41 -3.57 8.35
C SER A 123 -9.11 -4.30 7.97
N GLY A 124 -8.87 -5.49 8.54
CA GLY A 124 -7.72 -6.32 8.16
C GLY A 124 -7.70 -6.69 6.68
N ALA A 125 -8.87 -6.79 6.03
CA ALA A 125 -8.97 -6.98 4.58
C ALA A 125 -8.46 -5.76 3.81
N THR A 126 -8.70 -4.54 4.30
CA THR A 126 -8.16 -3.30 3.72
C THR A 126 -6.64 -3.26 3.87
N VAL A 127 -6.11 -3.52 5.07
CA VAL A 127 -4.66 -3.56 5.31
C VAL A 127 -3.98 -4.60 4.41
N ASN A 128 -4.58 -5.77 4.22
CA ASN A 128 -4.04 -6.79 3.30
C ASN A 128 -3.96 -6.30 1.85
N ARG A 129 -4.95 -5.54 1.38
CA ARG A 129 -4.92 -4.94 0.03
C ARG A 129 -3.87 -3.84 -0.09
N GLU A 130 -3.70 -3.05 0.96
CA GLU A 130 -2.63 -2.05 1.05
C GLU A 130 -1.24 -2.68 1.05
N LEU A 131 -1.02 -3.75 1.84
CA LEU A 131 0.22 -4.52 1.84
C LEU A 131 0.50 -5.18 0.48
N ASN A 132 -0.51 -5.66 -0.23
CA ASN A 132 -0.35 -6.19 -1.58
C ASN A 132 0.13 -5.11 -2.56
N LEU A 133 -0.49 -3.92 -2.49
CA LEU A 133 -0.10 -2.79 -3.33
C LEU A 133 1.33 -2.35 -3.01
N LEU A 134 1.66 -2.15 -1.73
CA LEU A 134 3.03 -1.85 -1.27
C LEU A 134 4.04 -2.88 -1.75
N SER A 135 3.72 -4.18 -1.64
CA SER A 135 4.60 -5.24 -2.10
C SER A 135 4.88 -5.16 -3.59
N HIS A 136 3.88 -4.78 -4.39
CA HIS A 136 4.09 -4.59 -5.83
C HIS A 136 4.93 -3.35 -6.11
N VAL A 137 4.66 -2.22 -5.47
CA VAL A 137 5.45 -0.99 -5.66
C VAL A 137 6.92 -1.23 -5.32
N LEU A 138 7.20 -1.81 -4.15
CA LEU A 138 8.57 -2.06 -3.69
C LEU A 138 9.27 -3.13 -4.53
N THR A 139 8.52 -4.10 -5.06
CA THR A 139 9.05 -5.09 -6.01
C THR A 139 9.43 -4.45 -7.34
N THR A 140 8.60 -3.55 -7.88
CA THR A 140 8.90 -2.76 -9.08
C THR A 140 10.12 -1.87 -8.85
N ALA A 141 10.16 -1.16 -7.72
CA ALA A 141 11.28 -0.32 -7.33
C ALA A 141 12.61 -1.09 -7.24
N ARG A 142 12.58 -2.33 -6.73
CA ARG A 142 13.75 -3.21 -6.73
C ARG A 142 14.11 -3.70 -8.13
N LYS A 143 13.15 -4.26 -8.88
CA LYS A 143 13.42 -4.99 -10.13
C LYS A 143 13.74 -4.07 -11.30
N GLU A 144 12.92 -3.04 -11.50
CA GLU A 144 12.94 -2.20 -12.69
C GLU A 144 13.75 -0.93 -12.45
N TRP A 145 13.51 -0.25 -11.32
CA TRP A 145 14.15 1.03 -11.05
C TRP A 145 15.51 0.90 -10.35
N LYS A 146 15.80 -0.28 -9.79
CA LYS A 146 17.00 -0.53 -8.97
C LYS A 146 17.13 0.48 -7.82
N TRP A 147 16.04 0.80 -7.12
CA TRP A 147 16.07 1.72 -5.96
C TRP A 147 16.24 1.00 -4.62
N LEU A 148 16.09 -0.32 -4.65
CA LEU A 148 16.18 -1.22 -3.50
C LEU A 148 17.00 -2.45 -3.89
N ALA A 149 17.76 -2.98 -2.94
CA ALA A 149 18.41 -4.28 -3.08
C ALA A 149 17.40 -5.42 -2.88
N ASP A 150 16.62 -5.33 -1.80
CA ASP A 150 15.61 -6.31 -1.41
C ASP A 150 14.26 -5.65 -1.11
N SER A 151 13.19 -6.45 -1.17
CA SER A 151 11.83 -5.98 -0.90
C SER A 151 11.47 -6.31 0.56
N PRO A 152 11.22 -5.31 1.42
CA PRO A 152 11.00 -5.52 2.85
C PRO A 152 9.61 -6.09 3.20
N THR A 153 8.74 -6.29 2.21
CA THR A 153 7.35 -6.76 2.44
C THR A 153 7.22 -8.27 2.61
N SER A 154 8.23 -9.06 2.25
CA SER A 154 8.16 -10.54 2.34
C SER A 154 7.97 -11.03 3.78
N ASP A 155 8.60 -10.34 4.73
CA ASP A 155 8.69 -10.80 6.12
C ASP A 155 7.64 -10.15 7.03
N VAL A 156 6.74 -9.35 6.45
CA VAL A 156 5.69 -8.65 7.21
C VAL A 156 4.51 -9.59 7.42
N ARG A 157 4.24 -9.91 8.70
CA ARG A 157 3.06 -10.71 9.07
C ARG A 157 1.76 -10.00 8.63
N ARG A 158 0.90 -10.75 7.95
CA ARG A 158 -0.38 -10.25 7.44
C ARG A 158 -1.51 -10.39 8.45
N PRO A 159 -2.48 -9.45 8.48
CA PRO A 159 -3.69 -9.59 9.28
C PRO A 159 -4.51 -10.81 8.85
N LYS A 160 -5.17 -11.46 9.82
CA LYS A 160 -6.08 -12.58 9.54
C LYS A 160 -7.20 -12.10 8.60
N PRO A 161 -7.50 -12.83 7.50
CA PRO A 161 -8.63 -12.48 6.64
C PRO A 161 -9.93 -12.54 7.46
N ALA A 162 -10.84 -11.62 7.16
CA ALA A 162 -12.18 -11.68 7.72
C ALA A 162 -12.88 -12.96 7.27
N ALA A 163 -13.76 -13.52 8.11
CA ALA A 163 -14.62 -14.62 7.72
C ALA A 163 -15.42 -14.24 6.48
N ALA A 164 -15.60 -15.19 5.57
CA ALA A 164 -16.52 -15.00 4.46
C ALA A 164 -17.92 -14.70 5.02
N ARG A 165 -18.65 -13.80 4.37
CA ARG A 165 -20.06 -13.57 4.71
C ARG A 165 -20.86 -14.71 4.09
N GLU A 166 -21.48 -15.52 4.93
CA GLU A 166 -22.31 -16.67 4.51
C GLU A 166 -23.82 -16.40 4.63
N ARG A 167 -24.21 -15.21 5.12
CA ARG A 167 -25.63 -14.84 5.26
C ARG A 167 -26.28 -14.69 3.89
N ILE A 168 -27.36 -15.44 3.68
CA ILE A 168 -28.30 -15.32 2.56
C ILE A 168 -29.61 -14.76 3.13
N PRO A 169 -30.28 -13.81 2.45
CA PRO A 169 -31.61 -13.35 2.84
C PRO A 169 -32.60 -14.51 2.88
N THR A 170 -33.48 -14.53 3.88
CA THR A 170 -34.62 -15.47 3.94
C THR A 170 -35.78 -14.98 3.07
N ASP A 171 -36.69 -15.87 2.69
CA ASP A 171 -37.85 -15.53 1.85
C ASP A 171 -38.72 -14.43 2.52
N ASP A 172 -38.94 -14.51 3.83
CA ASP A 172 -39.63 -13.47 4.61
C ASP A 172 -38.94 -12.10 4.51
N GLU A 173 -37.60 -12.06 4.53
CA GLU A 173 -36.85 -10.81 4.38
C GLU A 173 -36.98 -10.23 2.97
N VAL A 174 -37.02 -11.10 1.96
CA VAL A 174 -37.24 -10.71 0.55
C VAL A 174 -38.63 -10.12 0.38
N GLU A 175 -39.65 -10.75 0.95
CA GLU A 175 -41.05 -10.27 0.90
C GLU A 175 -41.20 -8.92 1.60
N HIS A 176 -40.66 -8.77 2.82
CA HIS A 176 -40.68 -7.50 3.54
C HIS A 176 -39.99 -6.38 2.77
N LEU A 177 -38.87 -6.67 2.08
CA LEU A 177 -38.17 -5.68 1.26
C LEU A 177 -39.00 -5.27 0.04
N CYS A 178 -39.64 -6.23 -0.64
CA CYS A 178 -40.49 -5.95 -1.80
C CYS A 178 -41.71 -5.10 -1.41
N ASN A 179 -42.36 -5.44 -0.30
CA ASN A 179 -43.46 -4.67 0.27
C ASN A 179 -43.03 -3.24 0.65
N ALA A 180 -41.87 -3.07 1.29
CA ALA A 180 -41.34 -1.75 1.64
C ALA A 180 -41.01 -0.89 0.40
N LEU A 181 -40.66 -1.53 -0.72
CA LEU A 181 -40.42 -0.87 -2.01
C LEU A 181 -41.71 -0.67 -2.82
N GLY A 182 -42.86 -1.10 -2.31
CA GLY A 182 -44.17 -1.00 -2.96
C GLY A 182 -44.28 -1.87 -4.21
N PHE A 183 -43.55 -2.98 -4.27
CA PHE A 183 -43.59 -3.93 -5.36
C PHE A 183 -44.45 -5.14 -5.00
N ALA A 184 -45.50 -5.37 -5.78
CA ALA A 184 -46.48 -6.45 -5.61
C ALA A 184 -46.76 -7.15 -6.95
N ASP A 185 -45.72 -7.48 -7.72
CA ASP A 185 -45.79 -8.15 -9.03
C ASP A 185 -46.62 -7.42 -10.12
N GLU A 186 -46.78 -6.11 -9.97
CA GLU A 186 -47.41 -5.23 -10.94
C GLU A 186 -46.37 -4.55 -11.87
N PRO A 187 -46.77 -4.05 -13.05
CA PRO A 187 -45.88 -3.28 -13.91
C PRO A 187 -45.22 -2.11 -13.16
N VAL A 188 -43.89 -2.03 -13.27
CA VAL A 188 -43.07 -1.04 -12.57
C VAL A 188 -43.42 0.37 -13.03
N THR A 189 -43.82 1.23 -12.08
CA THR A 189 -44.11 2.66 -12.33
C THR A 189 -43.14 3.58 -11.60
N THR A 190 -42.50 3.11 -10.52
CA THR A 190 -41.57 3.92 -9.71
C THR A 190 -40.14 3.36 -9.72
N LYS A 191 -39.17 4.22 -9.39
CA LYS A 191 -37.77 3.80 -9.24
C LYS A 191 -37.58 2.78 -8.11
N SER A 192 -38.36 2.89 -7.03
CA SER A 192 -38.31 1.93 -5.90
C SER A 192 -38.75 0.54 -6.31
N GLN A 193 -39.83 0.43 -7.09
CA GLN A 193 -40.28 -0.84 -7.67
C GLN A 193 -39.24 -1.43 -8.64
N ALA A 194 -38.57 -0.59 -9.44
CA ALA A 194 -37.48 -1.05 -10.30
C ALA A 194 -36.31 -1.66 -9.51
N VAL A 195 -36.01 -1.13 -8.32
CA VAL A 195 -34.99 -1.69 -7.41
C VAL A 195 -35.43 -3.05 -6.86
N ALA A 196 -36.71 -3.23 -6.54
CA ALA A 196 -37.25 -4.52 -6.09
C ALA A 196 -37.10 -5.60 -7.17
N VAL A 197 -37.49 -5.29 -8.42
CA VAL A 197 -37.32 -6.20 -9.55
C VAL A 197 -35.84 -6.52 -9.80
N ALA A 198 -34.97 -5.52 -9.74
CA ALA A 198 -33.52 -5.73 -9.88
C ALA A 198 -32.95 -6.66 -8.79
N TYR A 199 -33.45 -6.51 -7.56
CA TYR A 199 -33.06 -7.33 -6.42
C TYR A 199 -33.51 -8.79 -6.58
N LEU A 200 -34.77 -9.03 -6.94
CA LEU A 200 -35.30 -10.37 -7.21
C LEU A 200 -34.55 -11.04 -8.37
N PHE A 201 -34.34 -10.32 -9.47
CA PHE A 201 -33.56 -10.82 -10.60
C PHE A 201 -32.12 -11.19 -10.19
N ALA A 202 -31.49 -10.40 -9.32
CA ALA A 202 -30.15 -10.69 -8.83
C ALA A 202 -30.10 -11.92 -7.92
N ILE A 203 -31.15 -12.19 -7.14
CA ILE A 203 -31.26 -13.43 -6.35
C ILE A 203 -31.31 -14.65 -7.28
N GLU A 204 -32.18 -14.61 -8.29
CA GLU A 204 -32.38 -15.73 -9.22
C GLU A 204 -31.16 -16.03 -10.09
N THR A 205 -30.45 -14.99 -10.50
CA THR A 205 -29.32 -15.12 -11.44
C THR A 205 -27.95 -15.12 -10.77
N ALA A 206 -27.89 -14.86 -9.46
CA ALA A 206 -26.67 -14.56 -8.72
C ALA A 206 -25.78 -13.48 -9.39
N MET A 207 -26.37 -12.59 -10.19
CA MET A 207 -25.62 -11.57 -10.92
C MET A 207 -25.08 -10.49 -9.98
N ARG A 208 -23.84 -10.05 -10.23
CA ARG A 208 -23.26 -8.90 -9.53
C ARG A 208 -23.93 -7.60 -9.97
N ALA A 209 -24.16 -6.68 -9.05
CA ALA A 209 -24.77 -5.37 -9.31
C ALA A 209 -24.12 -4.59 -10.47
N GLN A 210 -22.79 -4.71 -10.65
CA GLN A 210 -22.09 -4.08 -11.78
C GLN A 210 -22.50 -4.63 -13.17
N GLY A 211 -22.94 -5.89 -13.24
CA GLY A 211 -23.47 -6.49 -14.47
C GLY A 211 -24.88 -5.99 -14.80
N PHE A 212 -25.67 -5.67 -13.77
CA PHE A 212 -27.02 -5.14 -13.92
C PHE A 212 -27.04 -3.79 -14.66
N ALA A 213 -26.14 -2.87 -14.26
CA ALA A 213 -26.04 -1.54 -14.88
C ALA A 213 -25.62 -1.58 -16.37
N TYR A 214 -24.92 -2.64 -16.79
CA TYR A 214 -24.52 -2.81 -18.19
C TYR A 214 -25.70 -3.30 -19.04
N ALA A 215 -26.50 -4.23 -18.52
CA ALA A 215 -27.67 -4.76 -19.20
C ALA A 215 -28.76 -3.69 -19.40
N THR A 216 -28.99 -2.83 -18.40
CA THR A 216 -29.99 -1.76 -18.51
C THR A 216 -29.56 -0.61 -19.43
N GLY A 217 -28.26 -0.31 -19.52
CA GLY A 217 -27.73 0.70 -20.44
C GLY A 217 -27.85 0.30 -21.92
N VAL A 218 -27.71 -0.99 -22.24
CA VAL A 218 -27.94 -1.53 -23.60
C VAL A 218 -29.41 -1.47 -23.97
N LEU A 219 -30.32 -1.83 -23.05
CA LEU A 219 -31.77 -1.79 -23.30
C LEU A 219 -32.34 -0.37 -23.48
N GLN A 220 -31.64 0.66 -23.00
CA GLN A 220 -32.01 2.07 -23.25
C GLN A 220 -31.48 2.62 -24.58
N GLN A 221 -30.48 2.00 -25.21
CA GLN A 221 -29.98 2.39 -26.53
C GLN A 221 -30.76 1.74 -27.68
N GLU A 222 -31.55 0.72 -27.40
CA GLU A 222 -32.39 0.00 -28.38
C GLU A 222 -33.87 0.47 -28.40
N ARG A 223 -34.17 1.61 -27.77
CA ARG A 223 -35.47 2.31 -27.84
C ARG A 223 -35.29 3.72 -28.39
#